data_AF-A0A699XDT4-F1
#
_entry.id   AF-A0A699XDT4-F1
#
_cell.length_a   1.000
_cell.length_b   1.000
_cell.length_c   1.000
_cell.angle_alpha   90.00
_cell.angle_beta   90.00
_cell.angle_gamma   90.00
#
_symmetry.space_group_name_H-M   'P 1'
#
loop_
_entity.id
_entity.type
_entity.pdbx_description
1 polymer ?
#
loop_
_entity_poly.entity_id
_entity_poly.type
_entity_poly.pdbx_seq_one_letter_code
_entity_poly.pdbx_strand_id
1 'polypeptide(L)' 'EEGRLIVSFVVTRTGRVADIQVKQSVSPSIDEAGLRAVASIGARRWRPGFQNHRAVEVSYNVPITCKVQ' A
#
# COMPACT_ATOMS: atom_id res chain seq x y z
N GLU A 1 -4.92 -5.74 20.23
CA GLU A 1 -5.78 -4.76 19.55
C GLU A 1 -6.14 -5.25 18.14
N GLU A 2 -7.37 -5.02 17.70
CA GLU A 2 -7.79 -5.37 16.35
C GLU A 2 -8.28 -4.10 15.64
N GLY A 3 -7.84 -3.90 14.39
CA GLY A 3 -8.13 -2.67 13.67
C GLY A 3 -8.03 -2.84 12.16
N ARG A 4 -8.79 -2.03 11.44
CA ARG A 4 -8.71 -1.95 9.97
C ARG A 4 -8.16 -0.58 9.60
N LEU A 5 -6.95 -0.57 9.05
CA LEU A 5 -6.39 0.63 8.44
C LEU A 5 -6.58 0.58 6.92
N ILE A 6 -6.62 1.74 6.28
CA ILE A 6 -6.65 1.84 4.82
C ILE A 6 -5.38 2.53 4.37
N VAL A 7 -4.59 1.86 3.55
CA VAL A 7 -3.38 2.41 2.96
C VAL A 7 -3.61 2.68 1.48
N SER A 8 -3.23 3.88 1.05
CA SER A 8 -3.18 4.29 -0.34
C SER A 8 -1.73 4.32 -0.79
N PHE A 9 -1.44 3.81 -1.97
CA PHE A 9 -0.12 3.91 -2.59
C PHE A 9 -0.22 3.89 -4.10
N VAL A 10 0.77 4.47 -4.78
CA VAL A 10 0.83 4.52 -6.24
C VAL A 10 1.88 3.54 -6.74
N VAL A 11 1.49 2.66 -7.66
CA VAL A 11 2.44 1.84 -8.42
C VAL A 11 2.75 2.57 -9.71
N THR A 12 4.01 2.99 -9.84
CA THR A 12 4.50 3.68 -11.04
C THR A 12 4.62 2.74 -12.23
N ARG A 13 4.79 3.30 -13.43
CA ARG A 13 5.01 2.57 -14.69
C ARG A 13 6.24 1.64 -14.65
N THR A 14 7.17 1.85 -13.73
CA THR A 14 8.39 1.05 -13.55
C THR A 14 8.21 -0.11 -12.57
N GLY A 15 7.04 -0.23 -11.95
CA GLY A 15 6.77 -1.22 -10.91
C GLY A 15 7.28 -0.82 -9.52
N ARG A 16 7.65 0.44 -9.33
CA ARG A 16 7.99 0.97 -8.00
C ARG A 16 6.76 1.49 -7.29
N VAL A 17 6.66 1.23 -6.00
CA VAL A 17 5.66 1.82 -5.11
C VAL A 17 6.14 3.22 -4.70
N ALA A 18 5.25 4.21 -4.78
CA ALA A 18 5.45 5.60 -4.42
C ALA A 18 4.21 6.12 -3.69
N ASP A 19 4.34 7.29 -3.05
CA ASP A 19 3.23 8.01 -2.39
C ASP A 19 2.40 7.14 -1.44
N ILE A 20 3.09 6.44 -0.52
CA ILE A 20 2.43 5.61 0.49
C ILE A 20 1.82 6.54 1.55
N GLN A 21 0.49 6.47 1.71
CA GLN A 21 -0.28 7.27 2.65
C GLN A 21 -1.26 6.40 3.42
N VAL A 22 -1.36 6.60 4.74
CA VAL A 22 -2.44 6.03 5.54
C VAL A 22 -3.66 6.94 5.42
N LYS A 23 -4.73 6.45 4.80
CA LYS A 23 -6.00 7.19 4.66
C LYS A 23 -6.88 7.06 5.89
N GLN A 24 -6.77 5.96 6.61
CA GLN A 24 -7.54 5.70 7.82
C GLN A 24 -6.62 5.06 8.86
N SER A 25 -6.26 5.86 9.86
CA SER A 25 -5.46 5.46 11.03
C SER A 25 -6.36 4.84 12.09
N VAL A 26 -5.86 3.84 12.81
CA VAL A 26 -6.58 3.23 13.94
C VAL A 26 -5.86 3.48 15.25
N SER A 27 -4.60 3.08 15.32
CA SER A 27 -3.73 3.29 16.48
C SER A 27 -2.29 3.38 16.01
N PRO A 28 -1.39 4.06 16.75
CA PRO A 28 0.01 4.20 16.36
C PRO A 28 0.69 2.85 16.08
N SER A 29 0.40 1.83 16.88
CA SER A 29 0.93 0.48 16.76
C SER A 29 0.49 -0.22 15.47
N ILE A 30 -0.79 -0.08 15.10
CA ILE A 30 -1.36 -0.69 13.90
C ILE A 30 -0.92 0.05 12.64
N ASP A 31 -0.81 1.38 12.71
CA ASP A 31 -0.36 2.22 11.61
C ASP A 31 1.10 1.91 11.24
N GLU A 32 1.97 1.73 12.23
CA GLU A 32 3.38 1.35 12.02
C GLU A 32 3.48 -0.04 11.36
N ALA A 33 2.68 -1.00 11.81
CA ALA A 33 2.63 -2.34 11.23
C ALA A 33 2.13 -2.30 9.77
N GLY A 34 1.12 -1.47 9.49
CA GLY A 34 0.58 -1.26 8.14
C GLY A 34 1.60 -0.65 7.18
N LEU A 35 2.31 0.40 7.63
CA LEU A 35 3.40 1.02 6.85
C LEU A 35 4.52 0.02 6.56
N ARG A 36 4.94 -0.78 7.54
CA ARG A 36 5.94 -1.83 7.35
C ARG A 36 5.48 -2.92 6.39
N ALA A 37 4.21 -3.33 6.44
CA ALA A 37 3.66 -4.30 5.50
C ALA A 37 3.72 -3.76 4.06
N VAL A 38 3.32 -2.51 3.84
CA VAL A 38 3.36 -1.87 2.51
C VAL A 38 4.79 -1.67 2.01
N ALA A 39 5.71 -1.28 2.89
CA ALA A 39 7.14 -1.19 2.54
C ALA A 39 7.72 -2.57 2.15
N SER A 40 7.35 -3.63 2.88
CA SER A 40 7.84 -4.99 2.62
C SER A 40 7.34 -5.55 1.28
N ILE A 41 6.06 -5.33 0.95
CA ILE A 41 5.53 -5.72 -0.36
C ILE A 41 6.08 -4.84 -1.49
N GLY A 42 6.35 -3.56 -1.21
CA GLY A 42 6.96 -2.60 -2.14
C GLY A 42 8.44 -2.85 -2.44
N ALA A 43 9.13 -3.63 -1.62
CA ALA A 43 10.53 -4.00 -1.82
C ALA A 43 10.75 -4.87 -3.07
N ARG A 44 9.71 -5.57 -3.55
CA ARG A 44 9.74 -6.30 -4.81
C ARG A 44 9.16 -5.45 -5.93
N ARG A 45 9.73 -5.51 -7.14
CA ARG A 45 9.13 -4.82 -8.30
C ARG A 45 7.73 -5.35 -8.57
N TRP A 46 6.76 -4.45 -8.55
CA TRP A 46 5.37 -4.70 -8.92
C TRP A 46 5.22 -4.75 -10.44
N ARG A 47 4.22 -5.46 -10.93
CA ARG A 47 3.82 -5.33 -12.33
C ARG A 47 3.03 -4.02 -12.47
N PRO A 48 3.45 -3.08 -13.33
CA PRO A 48 2.70 -1.84 -13.54
C PRO A 48 1.35 -2.16 -14.19
N GLY A 49 0.39 -1.26 -14.00
CA GLY A 49 -0.86 -1.31 -14.76
C GLY A 49 -0.60 -1.07 -16.24
N PHE A 50 -1.36 -1.74 -17.10
CA PHE A 50 -1.35 -1.49 -18.54
C PHE A 50 -2.73 -1.03 -18.98
N GLN A 51 -2.77 0.11 -19.66
CA GLN A 51 -3.98 0.62 -20.30
C GLN A 51 -3.65 0.93 -21.75
N ASN A 52 -4.41 0.38 -22.69
CA ASN A 52 -4.18 0.55 -24.14
C ASN A 52 -2.72 0.25 -24.53
N HIS A 53 -2.17 -0.86 -24.03
CA HIS A 53 -0.78 -1.29 -24.29
C HIS A 53 0.31 -0.34 -23.80
N ARG A 54 -0.03 0.65 -22.96
CA ARG A 54 0.92 1.55 -22.31
C ARG A 54 0.94 1.26 -20.81
N ALA A 55 2.14 1.16 -20.25
CA ALA A 55 2.29 1.15 -18.79
C ALA A 55 1.71 2.46 -18.25
N VAL A 56 0.91 2.43 -17.19
CA VAL A 56 0.32 3.59 -16.54
C VAL A 56 0.55 3.50 -15.03
N GLU A 57 0.53 4.66 -14.37
CA GLU A 57 0.61 4.74 -12.92
C GLU A 57 -0.77 4.43 -12.34
N VAL A 58 -0.82 3.56 -11.32
CA VAL A 58 -2.07 3.10 -10.74
C VAL A 58 -2.06 3.38 -9.25
N SER A 59 -3.07 4.11 -8.79
CA SER A 59 -3.32 4.28 -7.36
C SER A 59 -4.08 3.07 -6.82
N TYR A 60 -3.55 2.44 -5.78
CA TYR A 60 -4.17 1.35 -5.06
C TYR A 60 -4.62 1.82 -3.68
N ASN A 61 -5.82 1.41 -3.28
CA ASN A 61 -6.33 1.60 -1.92
C ASN A 61 -6.59 0.22 -1.33
N VAL A 62 -5.74 -0.20 -0.40
CA VAL A 62 -5.77 -1.54 0.17
C VAL A 62 -6.21 -1.43 1.63
N PRO A 63 -7.33 -2.07 2.01
CA PRO A 63 -7.68 -2.22 3.41
C PRO A 63 -6.79 -3.31 4.03
N ILE A 64 -6.11 -2.99 5.12
CA ILE A 64 -5.30 -3.92 5.90
C ILE A 64 -6.00 -4.13 7.23
N THR A 65 -6.43 -5.36 7.48
CA THR A 65 -6.94 -5.75 8.79
C THR A 65 -5.77 -6.30 9.60
N CYS A 66 -5.41 -5.59 10.67
CA CYS A 66 -4.34 -5.99 11.56
C CYS A 66 -4.94 -6.49 12.88
N LYS A 67 -4.40 -7.61 13.37
CA LYS A 67 -4.65 -8.12 14.71
C LYS A 67 -3.31 -8.19 15.43
N VAL A 68 -3.09 -7.28 16.36
CA VAL A 68 -1.94 -7.33 17.27
C VAL A 68 -2.38 -8.05 18.54
N GLN A 69 -1.69 -9.16 18.85
CA GLN A 69 -1.95 -9.98 20.04
C GLN A 69 -1.37 -9.31 21.29
#